data_AF-A0A8T8WAW9-F1
#
_entry.id   AF-A0A8T8WAW9-F1
#
_cell.length_a   1.000
_cell.length_b   1.000
_cell.length_c   1.000
_cell.angle_alpha   90.00
_cell.angle_beta   90.00
_cell.angle_gamma   90.00
#
_symmetry.space_group_name_H-M   'P 1'
#
loop_
_entity.id
_entity.type
_entity.pdbx_description
1 polymer ?
#
loop_
_entity_poly.entity_id
_entity_poly.type
_entity_poly.pdbx_seq_one_letter_code
_entity_poly.pdbx_strand_id
1 'polypeptide(L)'
;MPDRDAPIAPTVDGFELPVTGVLTGRGAVFGKSGSGKSNTVTVILEELLERDLGCLVVDSDGEYFGLKESYEVVRAGDTDDCDVRVGPGDAEALARLALDESVPVVLDLSGYLDADVVDALVEETLKHLFHLENERKQPFLVVLEEAHEYVPQSGRSDDLAETVIRVAKRGRKRGLGMLAVSQRPAAVDKDFITQCNWLVWHRLTWNNDVEVVRKHLDASYANRIESLDAGEAFVVGDWADGVHEVRFRRKETYDAGATPGFESTDPPELRPLPPGLLDGIGGDADPERSGAGTDPGSDTDAGTDTVTPETDDSGATTRTGGTRDADAGDTGRSGSRTTSERDDIVWEAGQLVTYLIRVGYRGFRTALRRLSATTARTTRRVGTATAAGLRSDDDRRVSTDPQVVVLLLLVVLAIVVGVWLV
;
A
#
# COMPACT_ATOMS: atom_id res chain seq x y z
N MET A 1 -32.52 -11.33 3.44
CA MET A 1 -31.54 -10.83 2.47
C MET A 1 -32.15 -9.62 1.79
N PRO A 2 -31.50 -8.45 1.83
CA PRO A 2 -31.97 -7.27 1.12
C PRO A 2 -32.01 -7.55 -0.39
N ASP A 3 -32.87 -6.82 -1.11
CA ASP A 3 -32.86 -6.84 -2.57
C ASP A 3 -31.51 -6.31 -3.07
N ARG A 4 -30.80 -7.10 -3.89
CA ARG A 4 -29.43 -6.81 -4.32
C ARG A 4 -29.34 -5.53 -5.16
N ASP A 5 -30.41 -5.20 -5.88
CA ASP A 5 -30.44 -4.03 -6.77
C ASP A 5 -31.10 -2.81 -6.11
N ALA A 6 -31.71 -2.98 -4.93
CA ALA A 6 -32.33 -1.87 -4.22
C ALA A 6 -31.28 -0.84 -3.78
N PRO A 7 -31.60 0.47 -3.85
CA PRO A 7 -30.70 1.52 -3.40
C PRO A 7 -30.18 1.28 -1.97
N ILE A 8 -28.93 1.69 -1.73
CA ILE A 8 -28.32 1.67 -0.40
C ILE A 8 -28.60 2.99 0.31
N ALA A 9 -28.76 2.98 1.63
CA ALA A 9 -29.06 4.16 2.43
C ALA A 9 -27.92 4.45 3.43
N PRO A 10 -26.74 4.89 2.96
CA PRO A 10 -25.56 5.06 3.80
C PRO A 10 -25.62 6.34 4.67
N THR A 11 -26.68 7.14 4.58
CA THR A 11 -26.81 8.44 5.24
C THR A 11 -27.86 8.42 6.34
N VAL A 12 -27.66 9.26 7.36
CA VAL A 12 -28.60 9.46 8.48
C VAL A 12 -29.91 10.09 7.96
N ASP A 13 -29.79 10.96 6.96
CA ASP A 13 -30.91 11.71 6.38
C ASP A 13 -31.73 10.91 5.36
N GLY A 14 -31.36 9.65 5.09
CA GLY A 14 -32.08 8.77 4.16
C GLY A 14 -31.82 9.08 2.68
N PHE A 15 -30.76 9.83 2.35
CA PHE A 15 -30.28 9.95 0.98
C PHE A 15 -29.75 8.60 0.49
N GLU A 16 -30.29 8.13 -0.63
CA GLU A 16 -30.00 6.82 -1.20
C GLU A 16 -28.99 6.90 -2.36
N LEU A 17 -28.17 5.87 -2.51
CA LEU A 17 -27.29 5.67 -3.66
C LEU A 17 -27.76 4.45 -4.46
N PRO A 18 -27.92 4.55 -5.79
CA PRO A 18 -28.30 3.41 -6.62
C PRO A 18 -27.15 2.40 -6.70
N VAL A 19 -27.39 1.15 -6.28
CA VAL A 19 -26.36 0.10 -6.23
C VAL A 19 -25.63 -0.09 -7.55
N THR A 20 -26.37 -0.21 -8.67
CA THR A 20 -25.75 -0.35 -10.00
C THR A 20 -24.87 0.84 -10.36
N GLY A 21 -25.28 2.05 -9.97
CA GLY A 21 -24.50 3.27 -10.20
C GLY A 21 -23.22 3.32 -9.38
N VAL A 22 -23.27 2.83 -8.14
CA VAL A 22 -22.09 2.70 -7.26
C VAL A 22 -21.15 1.62 -7.80
N LEU A 23 -21.66 0.42 -8.11
CA LEU A 23 -20.85 -0.72 -8.53
C LEU A 23 -20.23 -0.58 -9.91
N THR A 24 -20.90 0.08 -10.85
CA THR A 24 -20.43 0.16 -12.26
C THR A 24 -19.97 1.55 -12.67
N GLY A 25 -20.31 2.57 -11.88
CA GLY A 25 -19.97 3.96 -12.18
C GLY A 25 -18.54 4.33 -11.78
N ARG A 26 -18.16 5.56 -12.13
CA ARG A 26 -16.99 6.21 -11.56
C ARG A 26 -17.42 7.10 -10.40
N GLY A 27 -16.95 6.81 -9.21
CA GLY A 27 -17.14 7.63 -8.02
C GLY A 27 -15.85 8.29 -7.58
N ALA A 28 -15.95 9.38 -6.82
CA ALA A 28 -14.84 9.79 -5.96
C ALA A 28 -15.29 10.37 -4.62
N VAL A 29 -14.49 10.14 -3.58
CA VAL A 29 -14.69 10.65 -2.22
C VAL A 29 -13.47 11.49 -1.82
N PHE A 30 -13.69 12.77 -1.57
CA PHE A 30 -12.65 13.73 -1.20
C PHE A 30 -12.89 14.35 0.17
N GLY A 31 -11.82 14.78 0.85
CA GLY A 31 -11.89 15.37 2.19
C GLY A 31 -10.58 15.25 2.97
N LYS A 32 -10.29 16.18 3.87
CA LYS A 32 -9.07 16.11 4.70
C LYS A 32 -9.09 14.91 5.67
N SER A 33 -7.96 14.58 6.29
CA SER A 33 -7.93 13.60 7.40
C SER A 33 -8.93 13.97 8.51
N GLY A 34 -9.62 12.95 9.04
CA GLY A 34 -10.68 13.07 10.05
C GLY A 34 -11.98 13.75 9.58
N SER A 35 -12.17 13.93 8.26
CA SER A 35 -13.42 14.51 7.74
C SER A 35 -14.57 13.50 7.62
N GLY A 36 -14.27 12.19 7.56
CA GLY A 36 -15.27 11.14 7.35
C GLY A 36 -15.17 10.38 6.03
N LYS A 37 -14.10 10.55 5.23
CA LYS A 37 -13.87 9.82 3.97
C LYS A 37 -13.88 8.29 4.16
N SER A 38 -12.93 7.75 4.93
CA SER A 38 -12.80 6.30 5.13
C SER A 38 -14.10 5.73 5.71
N ASN A 39 -14.71 6.42 6.68
CA ASN A 39 -16.04 6.06 7.20
C ASN A 39 -17.12 5.99 6.10
N THR A 40 -17.18 6.97 5.21
CA THR A 40 -18.15 6.96 4.09
C THR A 40 -17.96 5.76 3.19
N VAL A 41 -16.70 5.47 2.83
CA VAL A 41 -16.36 4.32 2.00
C VAL A 41 -16.72 3.03 2.73
N THR A 42 -16.35 2.88 4.01
CA THR A 42 -16.69 1.71 4.82
C THR A 42 -18.20 1.51 4.90
N VAL A 43 -19.00 2.53 5.17
CA VAL A 43 -20.48 2.40 5.23
C VAL A 43 -21.07 1.97 3.89
N ILE A 44 -20.53 2.47 2.78
CA ILE A 44 -20.93 2.02 1.44
C ILE A 44 -20.55 0.54 1.26
N LEU A 45 -19.35 0.13 1.66
CA LEU A 45 -18.90 -1.25 1.57
C LEU A 45 -19.75 -2.18 2.46
N GLU A 46 -20.06 -1.81 3.69
CA GLU A 46 -20.96 -2.56 4.59
C GLU A 46 -22.31 -2.83 3.91
N GLU A 47 -22.94 -1.81 3.33
CA GLU A 47 -24.20 -1.96 2.60
C GLU A 47 -24.09 -2.90 1.38
N LEU A 48 -22.95 -2.88 0.66
CA LEU A 48 -22.72 -3.80 -0.45
C LEU A 48 -22.50 -5.24 0.03
N LEU A 49 -21.73 -5.41 1.11
CA LEU A 49 -21.41 -6.71 1.69
C LEU A 49 -22.64 -7.39 2.32
N GLU A 50 -23.54 -6.63 2.93
CA GLU A 50 -24.85 -7.14 3.40
C GLU A 50 -25.73 -7.72 2.28
N ARG A 51 -25.43 -7.39 1.02
CA ARG A 51 -26.13 -7.84 -0.20
C ARG A 51 -25.32 -8.88 -0.98
N ASP A 52 -24.25 -9.42 -0.38
CA ASP A 52 -23.29 -10.33 -1.01
C ASP A 52 -22.78 -9.78 -2.35
N LEU A 53 -22.46 -8.49 -2.42
CA LEU A 53 -21.90 -7.86 -3.60
C LEU A 53 -20.39 -7.72 -3.42
N GLY A 54 -19.63 -8.39 -4.29
CA GLY A 54 -18.17 -8.40 -4.26
C GLY A 54 -17.56 -7.04 -4.57
N CYS A 55 -16.42 -6.77 -3.94
CA CYS A 55 -15.62 -5.57 -4.15
C CYS A 55 -14.14 -5.87 -3.93
N LEU A 56 -13.27 -5.07 -4.54
CA LEU A 56 -11.84 -5.05 -4.24
C LEU A 56 -11.45 -3.66 -3.73
N VAL A 57 -10.84 -3.59 -2.55
CA VAL A 57 -10.28 -2.37 -1.98
C VAL A 57 -8.77 -2.41 -2.10
N VAL A 58 -8.19 -1.46 -2.82
CA VAL A 58 -6.75 -1.18 -2.80
C VAL A 58 -6.50 -0.23 -1.64
N ASP A 59 -5.94 -0.74 -0.55
CA ASP A 59 -5.85 -0.09 0.76
C ASP A 59 -4.40 0.32 1.08
N SER A 60 -4.07 1.60 0.93
CA SER A 60 -2.70 2.09 1.13
C SER A 60 -2.31 2.17 2.61
N ASP A 61 -3.27 2.46 3.48
CA ASP A 61 -3.05 2.73 4.90
C ASP A 61 -3.37 1.53 5.80
N GLY A 62 -3.99 0.47 5.26
CA GLY A 62 -4.33 -0.74 6.01
C GLY A 62 -5.48 -0.53 7.00
N GLU A 63 -6.47 0.32 6.64
CA GLU A 63 -7.59 0.67 7.53
C GLU A 63 -8.86 -0.18 7.29
N TYR A 64 -8.95 -0.88 6.15
CA TYR A 64 -10.18 -1.58 5.75
C TYR A 64 -10.28 -3.00 6.30
N PHE A 65 -9.24 -3.53 6.97
CA PHE A 65 -9.33 -4.82 7.65
C PHE A 65 -10.42 -4.86 8.73
N GLY A 66 -10.86 -3.70 9.24
CA GLY A 66 -11.98 -3.61 10.18
C GLY A 66 -13.27 -4.27 9.66
N LEU A 67 -13.47 -4.32 8.33
CA LEU A 67 -14.59 -5.03 7.71
C LEU A 67 -14.63 -6.52 8.09
N LYS A 68 -13.47 -7.13 8.36
CA LYS A 68 -13.38 -8.55 8.77
C LYS A 68 -14.03 -8.83 10.12
N GLU A 69 -14.33 -7.83 10.94
CA GLU A 69 -15.10 -8.04 12.17
C GLU A 69 -16.47 -8.69 11.88
N SER A 70 -17.13 -8.26 10.80
CA SER A 70 -18.50 -8.69 10.49
C SER A 70 -18.66 -9.43 9.17
N TYR A 71 -17.68 -9.36 8.26
CA TYR A 71 -17.79 -9.89 6.91
C TYR A 71 -16.64 -10.84 6.56
N GLU A 72 -16.91 -11.83 5.71
CA GLU A 72 -15.89 -12.75 5.17
C GLU A 72 -15.11 -12.04 4.06
N VAL A 73 -14.14 -11.22 4.47
CA VAL A 73 -13.28 -10.44 3.57
C VAL A 73 -11.87 -11.03 3.61
N VAL A 74 -11.28 -11.24 2.44
CA VAL A 74 -9.88 -11.65 2.31
C VAL A 74 -8.98 -10.43 2.38
N ARG A 75 -8.04 -10.43 3.31
CA ARG A 75 -6.96 -9.45 3.40
C ARG A 75 -5.70 -10.03 2.77
N ALA A 76 -5.31 -9.52 1.62
CA ALA A 76 -4.12 -9.93 0.90
C ALA A 76 -3.07 -8.80 0.97
N GLY A 77 -1.82 -9.12 1.32
CA GLY A 77 -0.76 -8.11 1.45
C GLY A 77 0.62 -8.72 1.63
N ASP A 78 1.56 -8.03 2.28
CA ASP A 78 2.94 -8.54 2.53
C ASP A 78 3.26 -8.74 4.03
N THR A 79 2.24 -8.68 4.89
CA THR A 79 2.40 -8.76 6.34
C THR A 79 1.87 -10.08 6.92
N ASP A 80 2.33 -10.46 8.11
CA ASP A 80 1.93 -11.71 8.79
C ASP A 80 0.47 -11.72 9.26
N ASP A 81 -0.14 -10.54 9.37
CA ASP A 81 -1.54 -10.34 9.73
C ASP A 81 -2.49 -10.30 8.51
N CYS A 82 -1.96 -10.52 7.30
CA CYS A 82 -2.75 -10.79 6.10
C CYS A 82 -3.12 -12.28 6.03
N ASP A 83 -4.29 -12.60 5.46
CA ASP A 83 -4.72 -13.99 5.27
C ASP A 83 -3.86 -14.71 4.22
N VAL A 84 -3.32 -13.95 3.26
CA VAL A 84 -2.43 -14.45 2.21
C VAL A 84 -1.38 -13.39 1.86
N ARG A 85 -0.14 -13.86 1.64
CA ARG A 85 0.93 -13.01 1.10
C ARG A 85 0.84 -12.97 -0.42
N VAL A 86 0.93 -11.79 -1.01
CA VAL A 86 0.77 -11.62 -2.46
C VAL A 86 1.82 -10.70 -3.06
N GLY A 87 2.24 -11.00 -4.28
CA GLY A 87 3.03 -10.12 -5.13
C GLY A 87 2.38 -9.93 -6.50
N PRO A 88 3.02 -9.18 -7.41
CA PRO A 88 2.49 -8.96 -8.76
C PRO A 88 2.17 -10.26 -9.53
N GLY A 89 2.86 -11.36 -9.23
CA GLY A 89 2.59 -12.68 -9.81
C GLY A 89 1.24 -13.28 -9.41
N ASP A 90 0.69 -12.90 -8.26
CA ASP A 90 -0.59 -13.38 -7.74
C ASP A 90 -1.79 -12.56 -8.23
N ALA A 91 -1.56 -11.49 -9.01
CA ALA A 91 -2.58 -10.54 -9.44
C ALA A 91 -3.75 -11.19 -10.21
N GLU A 92 -3.47 -12.19 -11.05
CA GLU A 92 -4.53 -12.93 -11.74
C GLU A 92 -5.42 -13.70 -10.76
N ALA A 93 -4.80 -14.37 -9.80
CA ALA A 93 -5.51 -15.19 -8.84
C ALA A 93 -6.35 -14.33 -7.89
N LEU A 94 -5.82 -13.18 -7.44
CA LEU A 94 -6.58 -12.16 -6.71
C LEU A 94 -7.78 -11.64 -7.50
N ALA A 95 -7.60 -11.33 -8.79
CA ALA A 95 -8.69 -10.84 -9.63
C ALA A 95 -9.79 -11.90 -9.83
N ARG A 96 -9.42 -13.18 -9.96
CA ARG A 96 -10.37 -14.30 -10.07
C ARG A 96 -11.13 -14.54 -8.76
N LEU A 97 -10.41 -14.57 -7.64
CA LEU A 97 -11.02 -14.68 -6.31
C LEU A 97 -12.04 -13.55 -6.10
N ALA A 98 -11.66 -12.32 -6.43
CA ALA A 98 -12.51 -11.16 -6.24
C ALA A 98 -13.77 -11.19 -7.13
N LEU A 99 -13.59 -11.50 -8.42
CA LEU A 99 -14.65 -11.36 -9.42
C LEU A 99 -15.39 -12.68 -9.72
N ASP A 100 -14.67 -13.74 -10.07
CA ASP A 100 -15.26 -15.03 -10.46
C ASP A 100 -15.89 -15.74 -9.24
N GLU A 101 -15.24 -15.66 -8.07
CA GLU A 101 -15.74 -16.26 -6.83
C GLU A 101 -16.58 -15.28 -6.00
N SER A 102 -16.64 -14.01 -6.42
CA SER A 102 -17.38 -12.93 -5.74
C SER A 102 -16.95 -12.73 -4.27
N VAL A 103 -15.69 -13.02 -3.96
CA VAL A 103 -15.14 -12.87 -2.61
C VAL A 103 -14.67 -11.43 -2.42
N PRO A 104 -15.10 -10.72 -1.37
CA PRO A 104 -14.58 -9.40 -1.08
C PRO A 104 -13.09 -9.44 -0.74
N VAL A 105 -12.30 -8.57 -1.37
CA VAL A 105 -10.84 -8.51 -1.17
C VAL A 105 -10.44 -7.12 -0.69
N VAL A 106 -9.64 -7.06 0.38
CA VAL A 106 -8.83 -5.91 0.77
C VAL A 106 -7.39 -6.24 0.39
N LEU A 107 -6.88 -5.56 -0.63
CA LEU A 107 -5.47 -5.57 -0.99
C LEU A 107 -4.75 -4.53 -0.12
N ASP A 108 -4.17 -5.00 0.98
CA ASP A 108 -3.46 -4.20 1.96
C ASP A 108 -2.03 -3.92 1.47
N LEU A 109 -1.76 -2.67 1.14
CA LEU A 109 -0.49 -2.20 0.62
C LEU A 109 0.43 -1.59 1.70
N SER A 110 -0.06 -1.46 2.94
CA SER A 110 0.65 -0.78 4.04
C SER A 110 1.97 -1.47 4.44
N GLY A 111 2.08 -2.77 4.15
CA GLY A 111 3.27 -3.58 4.38
C GLY A 111 4.39 -3.43 3.34
N TYR A 112 4.08 -2.94 2.14
CA TYR A 112 5.05 -2.92 1.04
C TYR A 112 6.00 -1.72 1.17
N LEU A 113 7.30 -1.99 1.07
CA LEU A 113 8.33 -0.95 1.15
C LEU A 113 8.75 -0.40 -0.22
N ASP A 114 8.48 -1.15 -1.28
CA ASP A 114 8.88 -0.84 -2.65
C ASP A 114 7.67 -0.36 -3.48
N ALA A 115 7.69 0.92 -3.85
CA ALA A 115 6.62 1.52 -4.64
C ALA A 115 6.49 0.90 -6.03
N ASP A 116 7.58 0.38 -6.62
CA ASP A 116 7.51 -0.25 -7.94
C ASP A 116 6.80 -1.62 -7.87
N VAL A 117 6.91 -2.31 -6.72
CA VAL A 117 6.14 -3.54 -6.46
C VAL A 117 4.66 -3.24 -6.28
N VAL A 118 4.35 -2.18 -5.52
CA VAL A 118 2.96 -1.71 -5.35
C VAL A 118 2.35 -1.32 -6.68
N ASP A 119 3.04 -0.51 -7.48
CA ASP A 119 2.56 -0.07 -8.79
C ASP A 119 2.28 -1.27 -9.70
N ALA A 120 3.21 -2.23 -9.78
CA ALA A 120 3.04 -3.44 -10.59
C ALA A 120 1.88 -4.31 -10.10
N LEU A 121 1.72 -4.49 -8.79
CA LEU A 121 0.65 -5.30 -8.20
C LEU A 121 -0.73 -4.69 -8.48
N VAL A 122 -0.88 -3.38 -8.28
CA VAL A 122 -2.14 -2.67 -8.58
C VAL A 122 -2.42 -2.69 -10.09
N GLU A 123 -1.41 -2.41 -10.92
CA GLU A 123 -1.57 -2.38 -12.37
C GLU A 123 -2.02 -3.73 -12.94
N GLU A 124 -1.32 -4.82 -12.58
CA GLU A 124 -1.66 -6.16 -13.07
C GLU A 124 -3.02 -6.62 -12.54
N THR A 125 -3.35 -6.34 -11.26
CA THR A 125 -4.66 -6.68 -10.70
C THR A 125 -5.78 -5.98 -11.48
N LEU A 126 -5.62 -4.68 -11.78
CA LEU A 126 -6.58 -3.92 -12.58
C LEU A 126 -6.69 -4.43 -14.02
N LYS A 127 -5.58 -4.81 -14.65
CA LYS A 127 -5.57 -5.41 -16.00
C LYS A 127 -6.34 -6.73 -16.01
N HIS A 128 -6.08 -7.62 -15.06
CA HIS A 128 -6.77 -8.91 -14.96
C HIS A 128 -8.27 -8.74 -14.69
N LEU A 129 -8.66 -7.88 -13.74
CA LEU A 129 -10.07 -7.54 -13.52
C LEU A 129 -10.73 -7.01 -14.80
N PHE A 130 -10.08 -6.09 -15.51
CA PHE A 130 -10.61 -5.50 -16.74
C PHE A 130 -10.74 -6.50 -17.90
N HIS A 131 -9.89 -7.52 -17.93
CA HIS A 131 -9.96 -8.63 -18.89
C HIS A 131 -11.08 -9.60 -18.55
N LEU A 132 -11.13 -10.10 -17.31
CA LEU A 132 -12.17 -11.03 -16.85
C LEU A 132 -13.57 -10.42 -17.00
N GLU A 133 -13.71 -9.14 -16.64
CA GLU A 133 -14.99 -8.47 -16.68
C GLU A 133 -15.54 -8.27 -18.11
N ASN A 134 -14.66 -8.23 -19.11
CA ASN A 134 -15.08 -8.19 -20.51
C ASN A 134 -15.89 -9.45 -20.91
N GLU A 135 -15.64 -10.57 -20.22
CA GLU A 135 -16.35 -11.83 -20.40
C GLU A 135 -17.56 -11.97 -19.47
N ARG A 136 -17.41 -11.61 -18.18
CA ARG A 136 -18.40 -11.85 -17.13
C ARG A 136 -19.58 -10.87 -17.15
N LYS A 137 -19.31 -9.59 -17.35
CA LYS A 137 -20.29 -8.50 -17.34
C LYS A 137 -21.14 -8.44 -16.05
N GLN A 138 -20.48 -8.56 -14.90
CA GLN A 138 -21.07 -8.51 -13.57
C GLN A 138 -20.71 -7.19 -12.86
N PRO A 139 -21.67 -6.53 -12.20
CA PRO A 139 -21.37 -5.32 -11.42
C PRO A 139 -20.32 -5.58 -10.34
N PHE A 140 -19.19 -4.86 -10.39
CA PHE A 140 -18.08 -5.04 -9.47
C PHE A 140 -17.38 -3.71 -9.19
N LEU A 141 -17.18 -3.40 -7.90
CA LEU A 141 -16.54 -2.16 -7.48
C LEU A 141 -15.07 -2.37 -7.12
N VAL A 142 -14.20 -1.56 -7.71
CA VAL A 142 -12.83 -1.35 -7.21
C VAL A 142 -12.76 -0.03 -6.46
N VAL A 143 -12.25 -0.04 -5.22
CA VAL A 143 -11.93 1.16 -4.45
C VAL A 143 -10.43 1.40 -4.52
N LEU A 144 -10.02 2.62 -4.86
CA LEU A 144 -8.62 3.07 -4.85
C LEU A 144 -8.44 4.09 -3.72
N GLU A 145 -7.91 3.63 -2.59
CA GLU A 145 -7.49 4.48 -1.48
C GLU A 145 -6.26 5.32 -1.90
N GLU A 146 -6.08 6.51 -1.33
CA GLU A 146 -5.12 7.53 -1.77
C GLU A 146 -4.87 7.60 -3.30
N ALA A 147 -5.95 7.68 -4.08
CA ALA A 147 -5.94 7.58 -5.54
C ALA A 147 -4.95 8.52 -6.27
N HIS A 148 -4.48 9.58 -5.62
CA HIS A 148 -3.44 10.46 -6.15
C HIS A 148 -2.07 9.77 -6.34
N GLU A 149 -1.82 8.64 -5.68
CA GLU A 149 -0.63 7.81 -5.90
C GLU A 149 -0.70 7.05 -7.23
N TYR A 150 -1.91 6.61 -7.63
CA TYR A 150 -2.11 5.79 -8.83
C TYR A 150 -2.56 6.57 -10.06
N VAL A 151 -3.24 7.70 -9.87
CA VAL A 151 -3.72 8.58 -10.95
C VAL A 151 -3.43 10.06 -10.61
N PRO A 152 -2.15 10.44 -10.54
CA PRO A 152 -1.74 11.80 -10.18
C PRO A 152 -2.05 12.83 -11.28
N GLN A 153 -2.35 14.07 -10.88
CA GLN A 153 -2.52 15.21 -11.79
C GLN A 153 -1.24 15.58 -12.54
N SER A 154 -0.08 15.32 -11.93
CA SER A 154 1.23 15.55 -12.52
C SER A 154 2.26 14.71 -11.77
N GLY A 155 3.17 14.04 -12.49
CA GLY A 155 4.15 13.17 -11.86
C GLY A 155 3.99 11.72 -12.29
N ARG A 156 4.35 10.80 -11.38
CA ARG A 156 4.88 9.45 -11.65
C ARG A 156 3.90 8.45 -12.32
N SER A 157 4.52 7.44 -12.96
CA SER A 157 4.02 6.25 -13.69
C SER A 157 2.95 6.48 -14.76
N ASP A 158 3.39 6.65 -16.01
CA ASP A 158 2.47 6.76 -17.16
C ASP A 158 1.64 5.47 -17.32
N ASP A 159 2.22 4.29 -17.11
CA ASP A 159 1.54 3.00 -17.41
C ASP A 159 0.41 2.66 -16.42
N LEU A 160 0.66 2.79 -15.11
CA LEU A 160 -0.37 2.56 -14.09
C LEU A 160 -1.48 3.62 -14.19
N ALA A 161 -1.13 4.90 -14.29
CA ALA A 161 -2.12 5.97 -14.43
C ALA A 161 -2.95 5.80 -15.70
N GLU A 162 -2.34 5.44 -16.82
CA GLU A 162 -3.06 5.09 -18.06
C GLU A 162 -3.99 3.90 -17.87
N THR A 163 -3.55 2.88 -17.13
CA THR A 163 -4.37 1.70 -16.81
C THR A 163 -5.58 2.09 -15.96
N VAL A 164 -5.39 2.84 -14.89
CA VAL A 164 -6.48 3.37 -14.04
C VAL A 164 -7.45 4.19 -14.87
N ILE A 165 -6.97 5.15 -15.67
CA ILE A 165 -7.81 5.99 -16.54
C ILE A 165 -8.56 5.14 -17.58
N ARG A 166 -7.92 4.12 -18.17
CA ARG A 166 -8.53 3.21 -19.14
C ARG A 166 -9.63 2.38 -18.51
N VAL A 167 -9.37 1.81 -17.34
CA VAL A 167 -10.36 1.04 -16.55
C VAL A 167 -11.51 1.95 -16.17
N ALA A 168 -11.26 3.13 -15.61
CA ALA A 168 -12.32 4.08 -15.27
C ALA A 168 -13.17 4.47 -16.50
N LYS A 169 -12.55 4.77 -17.65
CA LYS A 169 -13.26 5.19 -18.88
C LYS A 169 -14.06 4.07 -19.54
N ARG A 170 -13.63 2.81 -19.44
CA ARG A 170 -14.23 1.69 -20.18
C ARG A 170 -14.96 0.68 -19.29
N GLY A 171 -14.66 0.67 -18.00
CA GLY A 171 -15.12 -0.29 -17.00
C GLY A 171 -16.63 -0.28 -16.83
N ARG A 172 -17.26 0.90 -16.83
CA ARG A 172 -18.73 1.03 -16.72
C ARG A 172 -19.51 0.20 -17.75
N LYS A 173 -19.03 0.14 -19.01
CA LYS A 173 -19.68 -0.67 -20.06
C LYS A 173 -19.47 -2.17 -19.87
N ARG A 174 -18.50 -2.53 -19.04
CA ARG A 174 -18.11 -3.90 -18.76
C ARG A 174 -18.73 -4.37 -17.46
N GLY A 175 -18.97 -3.51 -16.47
CA GLY A 175 -19.49 -3.88 -15.14
C GLY A 175 -18.52 -3.50 -14.01
N LEU A 176 -17.30 -3.08 -14.36
CA LEU A 176 -16.25 -2.65 -13.44
C LEU A 176 -16.36 -1.15 -13.12
N GLY A 177 -16.91 -0.81 -11.96
CA GLY A 177 -16.88 0.53 -11.40
C GLY A 177 -15.59 0.81 -10.64
N MET A 178 -15.34 2.09 -10.41
CA MET A 178 -14.15 2.54 -9.70
C MET A 178 -14.48 3.71 -8.78
N LEU A 179 -14.08 3.61 -7.52
CA LEU A 179 -14.22 4.64 -6.50
C LEU A 179 -12.84 5.15 -6.11
N ALA A 180 -12.50 6.37 -6.51
CA ALA A 180 -11.27 7.02 -6.06
C ALA A 180 -11.48 7.70 -4.71
N VAL A 181 -10.59 7.48 -3.76
CA VAL A 181 -10.62 8.11 -2.45
C VAL A 181 -9.33 8.90 -2.30
N SER A 182 -9.39 10.18 -1.91
CA SER A 182 -8.17 10.95 -1.65
C SER A 182 -8.40 12.14 -0.74
N GLN A 183 -7.36 12.52 0.00
CA GLN A 183 -7.34 13.76 0.77
C GLN A 183 -7.18 15.02 -0.08
N ARG A 184 -6.67 14.88 -1.30
CA ARG A 184 -6.15 15.97 -2.12
C ARG A 184 -6.74 15.92 -3.53
N PRO A 185 -7.96 16.43 -3.76
CA PRO A 185 -8.54 16.45 -5.09
C PRO A 185 -7.67 17.20 -6.11
N ALA A 186 -6.88 18.20 -5.70
CA ALA A 186 -5.98 18.90 -6.62
C ALA A 186 -4.76 18.06 -7.07
N ALA A 187 -4.50 16.93 -6.39
CA ALA A 187 -3.41 16.02 -6.72
C ALA A 187 -3.85 14.84 -7.60
N VAL A 188 -5.17 14.63 -7.78
CA VAL A 188 -5.74 13.58 -8.63
C VAL A 188 -5.97 14.12 -10.05
N ASP A 189 -5.80 13.29 -11.06
CA ASP A 189 -6.03 13.66 -12.46
C ASP A 189 -7.43 14.25 -12.71
N LYS A 190 -7.47 15.45 -13.28
CA LYS A 190 -8.71 16.17 -13.60
C LYS A 190 -9.60 15.41 -14.59
N ASP A 191 -9.04 14.64 -15.52
CA ASP A 191 -9.84 13.88 -16.49
C ASP A 191 -10.48 12.67 -15.81
N PHE A 192 -9.92 12.19 -14.69
CA PHE A 192 -10.60 11.25 -13.80
C PHE A 192 -11.78 11.93 -13.10
N ILE A 193 -11.54 13.02 -12.37
CA ILE A 193 -12.57 13.68 -11.53
C ILE A 193 -13.74 14.20 -12.37
N THR A 194 -13.48 14.88 -13.49
CA THR A 194 -14.52 15.45 -14.36
C THR A 194 -15.41 14.40 -15.03
N GLN A 195 -15.01 13.14 -14.93
CA GLN A 195 -15.66 12.01 -15.54
C GLN A 195 -16.39 11.13 -14.50
N CYS A 196 -16.28 11.44 -13.22
CA CYS A 196 -17.03 10.80 -12.15
C CYS A 196 -18.53 11.02 -12.34
N ASN A 197 -19.29 9.93 -12.26
CA ASN A 197 -20.76 9.92 -12.26
C ASN A 197 -21.31 10.36 -10.91
N TRP A 198 -20.50 10.28 -9.86
CA TRP A 198 -20.85 10.76 -8.54
C TRP A 198 -19.62 11.15 -7.73
N LEU A 199 -19.81 12.14 -6.87
CA LEU A 199 -18.77 12.77 -6.08
C LEU A 199 -19.29 13.01 -4.67
N VAL A 200 -18.47 12.69 -3.68
CA VAL A 200 -18.71 13.01 -2.27
C VAL A 200 -17.61 13.94 -1.79
N TRP A 201 -17.99 15.14 -1.39
CA TRP A 201 -17.09 16.19 -0.92
C TRP A 201 -17.27 16.39 0.57
N HIS A 202 -16.41 15.77 1.36
CA HIS A 202 -16.26 16.08 2.78
C HIS A 202 -15.43 17.36 2.97
N ARG A 203 -15.32 17.81 4.22
CA ARG A 203 -14.53 19.00 4.59
C ARG A 203 -13.14 19.02 3.95
N LEU A 204 -12.83 20.11 3.26
CA LEU A 204 -11.52 20.47 2.71
C LEU A 204 -11.13 21.85 3.21
N THR A 205 -9.85 22.08 3.51
CA THR A 205 -9.37 23.35 4.11
C THR A 205 -8.20 23.98 3.34
N TRP A 206 -7.66 23.29 2.35
CA TRP A 206 -6.54 23.79 1.55
C TRP A 206 -7.07 24.50 0.31
N ASN A 207 -6.63 25.73 0.07
CA ASN A 207 -7.14 26.58 -1.01
C ASN A 207 -7.12 25.90 -2.39
N ASN A 208 -6.06 25.16 -2.73
CA ASN A 208 -5.98 24.46 -4.01
C ASN A 208 -7.05 23.37 -4.16
N ASP A 209 -7.39 22.68 -3.07
CA ASP A 209 -8.41 21.62 -3.07
C ASP A 209 -9.82 22.23 -3.08
N VAL A 210 -10.04 23.29 -2.30
CA VAL A 210 -11.28 24.08 -2.32
C VAL A 210 -11.56 24.68 -3.70
N GLU A 211 -10.52 25.06 -4.44
CA GLU A 211 -10.66 25.56 -5.81
C GLU A 211 -11.13 24.46 -6.79
N VAL A 212 -10.83 23.19 -6.54
CA VAL A 212 -11.40 22.07 -7.33
C VAL A 212 -12.90 21.98 -7.10
N VAL A 213 -13.34 22.10 -5.84
CA VAL A 213 -14.77 22.13 -5.46
C VAL A 213 -15.46 23.30 -6.14
N ARG A 214 -14.85 24.50 -6.12
CA ARG A 214 -15.40 25.70 -6.78
C ARG A 214 -15.64 25.50 -8.27
N LYS A 215 -14.77 24.73 -8.94
CA LYS A 215 -14.86 24.43 -10.38
C LYS A 215 -15.90 23.35 -10.69
N HIS A 216 -16.09 22.37 -9.81
CA HIS A 216 -17.03 21.26 -10.01
C HIS A 216 -18.44 21.56 -9.51
N LEU A 217 -18.56 22.30 -8.42
CA LEU A 217 -19.82 22.73 -7.85
C LEU A 217 -20.03 24.22 -8.18
N ASP A 218 -19.82 25.11 -7.22
CA ASP A 218 -19.76 26.55 -7.43
C ASP A 218 -19.10 27.23 -6.20
N ALA A 219 -19.09 28.57 -6.22
CA ALA A 219 -18.54 29.37 -5.13
C ALA A 219 -19.31 29.22 -3.80
N SER A 220 -20.62 28.94 -3.84
CA SER A 220 -21.43 28.79 -2.63
C SER A 220 -21.05 27.55 -1.85
N TYR A 221 -20.83 26.41 -2.51
CA TYR A 221 -20.37 25.17 -1.88
C TYR A 221 -18.91 25.26 -1.46
N ALA A 222 -18.05 25.86 -2.29
CA ALA A 222 -16.64 26.07 -1.94
C ALA A 222 -16.47 26.91 -0.66
N ASN A 223 -17.32 27.92 -0.44
CA ASN A 223 -17.28 28.73 0.78
C ASN A 223 -17.79 27.98 2.02
N ARG A 224 -18.59 26.93 1.84
CA ARG A 224 -19.20 26.15 2.94
C ARG A 224 -18.46 24.85 3.25
N ILE A 225 -17.66 24.34 2.32
CA ILE A 225 -16.98 23.05 2.50
C ILE A 225 -16.00 23.05 3.68
N GLU A 226 -15.40 24.20 4.00
CA GLU A 226 -14.50 24.35 5.14
C GLU A 226 -15.22 24.19 6.49
N SER A 227 -16.53 24.51 6.54
CA SER A 227 -17.35 24.47 7.75
C SER A 227 -18.08 23.15 8.00
N LEU A 228 -17.98 22.17 7.09
CA LEU A 228 -18.63 20.86 7.26
C LEU A 228 -18.08 20.12 8.49
N ASP A 229 -18.96 19.53 9.29
CA ASP A 229 -18.57 18.66 10.39
C ASP A 229 -18.09 17.29 9.90
N ALA A 230 -17.47 16.51 10.79
CA ALA A 230 -17.06 15.16 10.45
C ALA A 230 -18.28 14.29 10.10
N GLY A 231 -18.23 13.63 8.95
CA GLY A 231 -19.33 12.83 8.40
C GLY A 231 -20.34 13.62 7.57
N GLU A 232 -20.27 14.95 7.57
CA GLU A 232 -21.05 15.78 6.65
C GLU A 232 -20.35 15.94 5.30
N ALA A 233 -21.12 15.85 4.22
CA ALA A 233 -20.61 15.95 2.88
C ALA A 233 -21.61 16.56 1.90
N PHE A 234 -21.09 17.13 0.82
CA PHE A 234 -21.87 17.40 -0.38
C PHE A 234 -21.78 16.21 -1.33
N VAL A 235 -22.91 15.68 -1.75
CA VAL A 235 -23.03 14.59 -2.71
C VAL A 235 -23.61 15.14 -4.01
N VAL A 236 -22.97 14.75 -5.12
CA VAL A 236 -23.46 14.97 -6.48
C VAL A 236 -23.47 13.63 -7.17
N GLY A 237 -24.50 13.33 -7.94
CA GLY A 237 -24.56 12.11 -8.74
C GLY A 237 -25.46 12.31 -9.95
N ASP A 238 -25.17 11.61 -11.06
CA ASP A 238 -25.94 11.67 -12.31
C ASP A 238 -27.43 11.27 -12.12
N TRP A 239 -27.75 10.57 -11.03
CA TRP A 239 -29.10 10.14 -10.67
C TRP A 239 -29.85 11.11 -9.76
N ALA A 240 -29.19 12.17 -9.29
CA ALA A 240 -29.73 13.10 -8.31
C ALA A 240 -29.75 14.53 -8.87
N ASP A 241 -30.80 15.28 -8.55
CA ASP A 241 -30.96 16.65 -9.02
C ASP A 241 -30.17 17.62 -8.13
N GLY A 242 -29.01 18.05 -8.62
CA GLY A 242 -28.18 19.07 -7.97
C GLY A 242 -27.25 18.51 -6.89
N VAL A 243 -26.93 19.35 -5.91
CA VAL A 243 -26.01 19.01 -4.81
C VAL A 243 -26.81 18.76 -3.55
N HIS A 244 -26.57 17.60 -2.92
CA HIS A 244 -27.22 17.20 -1.67
C HIS A 244 -26.24 17.30 -0.51
N GLU A 245 -26.62 18.01 0.54
CA GLU A 245 -25.89 18.00 1.80
C GLU A 245 -26.45 16.91 2.69
N VAL A 246 -25.58 15.99 3.10
CA VAL A 246 -25.97 14.78 3.82
C VAL A 246 -24.97 14.51 4.94
N ARG A 247 -25.41 13.74 5.94
CA ARG A 247 -24.55 13.13 6.94
C ARG A 247 -24.48 11.63 6.74
N PHE A 248 -23.29 11.08 6.53
CA PHE A 248 -23.10 9.63 6.49
C PHE A 248 -23.29 9.02 7.87
N ARG A 249 -23.86 7.81 7.92
CA ARG A 249 -23.93 7.00 9.15
C ARG A 249 -22.51 6.71 9.64
N ARG A 250 -22.37 6.32 10.91
CA ARG A 250 -21.11 5.75 11.39
C ARG A 250 -21.04 4.29 10.92
N LYS A 251 -19.86 3.86 10.50
CA LYS A 251 -19.60 2.44 10.24
C LYS A 251 -19.92 1.61 11.49
N GLU A 252 -20.42 0.41 11.26
CA GLU A 252 -20.75 -0.54 12.33
C GLU A 252 -19.55 -1.41 12.68
N THR A 253 -18.70 -1.67 11.68
CA THR A 253 -17.43 -2.39 11.82
C THR A 253 -16.33 -1.54 12.43
N TYR A 254 -15.31 -2.23 12.92
CA TYR A 254 -14.18 -1.69 13.66
C TYR A 254 -13.45 -0.55 12.94
N ASP A 255 -13.13 0.49 13.72
CA ASP A 255 -12.43 1.68 13.23
C ASP A 255 -10.92 1.57 13.37
N ALA A 256 -10.28 0.83 12.45
CA ALA A 256 -8.84 0.66 12.43
C ALA A 256 -8.06 1.96 12.16
N GLY A 257 -8.66 2.91 11.44
CA GLY A 257 -8.09 4.24 11.17
C GLY A 257 -8.32 5.25 12.31
N ALA A 258 -8.97 4.85 13.40
CA ALA A 258 -9.13 5.72 14.56
C ALA A 258 -7.74 6.09 15.10
N THR A 259 -7.48 7.40 15.22
CA THR A 259 -6.20 7.88 15.77
C THR A 259 -5.96 7.24 17.14
N PRO A 260 -4.83 6.53 17.35
CA PRO A 260 -4.58 5.82 18.59
C PRO A 260 -4.72 6.74 19.80
N GLY A 261 -5.61 6.38 20.72
CA GLY A 261 -5.72 7.01 22.01
C GLY A 261 -4.60 6.57 22.95
N PHE A 262 -4.52 7.18 24.13
CA PHE A 262 -3.66 6.68 25.21
C PHE A 262 -4.24 5.41 25.88
N GLU A 263 -5.51 5.11 25.61
CA GLU A 263 -6.17 3.88 26.03
C GLU A 263 -6.02 2.83 24.95
N SER A 264 -5.46 1.67 25.31
CA SER A 264 -5.39 0.52 24.41
C SER A 264 -6.76 -0.12 24.32
N THR A 265 -7.44 0.06 23.20
CA THR A 265 -8.55 -0.83 22.81
C THR A 265 -7.95 -2.07 22.16
N ASP A 266 -8.32 -3.25 22.67
CA ASP A 266 -7.96 -4.51 22.03
C ASP A 266 -8.64 -4.59 20.66
N PRO A 267 -7.93 -5.00 19.59
CA PRO A 267 -8.55 -5.27 18.29
C PRO A 267 -9.66 -6.33 18.44
N PRO A 268 -10.73 -6.25 17.64
CA PRO A 268 -11.81 -7.24 17.68
C PRO A 268 -11.32 -8.60 17.19
N GLU A 269 -12.06 -9.65 17.55
CA GLU A 269 -11.90 -10.94 16.88
C GLU A 269 -12.33 -10.81 15.42
N LEU A 270 -11.44 -11.15 14.49
CA LEU A 270 -11.72 -11.10 13.06
C LEU A 270 -12.39 -12.40 12.60
N ARG A 271 -13.38 -12.28 11.70
CA ARG A 271 -14.07 -13.44 11.13
C ARG A 271 -13.10 -14.28 10.29
N PRO A 272 -12.99 -15.59 10.56
CA PRO A 272 -12.12 -16.49 9.79
C PRO A 272 -12.70 -16.75 8.40
N LEU A 273 -11.81 -17.11 7.47
CA LEU A 273 -12.19 -17.50 6.12
C LEU A 273 -12.56 -18.99 6.04
N PRO A 274 -13.45 -19.37 5.10
CA PRO A 274 -13.69 -20.77 4.77
C PRO A 274 -12.39 -21.54 4.42
N PRO A 275 -12.24 -22.80 4.88
CA PRO A 275 -11.08 -23.61 4.52
C PRO A 275 -10.97 -23.82 3.00
N GLY A 276 -9.74 -23.73 2.47
CA GLY A 276 -9.45 -23.95 1.05
C GLY A 276 -9.74 -22.74 0.14
N LEU A 277 -10.29 -21.64 0.67
CA LEU A 277 -10.59 -20.43 -0.12
C LEU A 277 -9.35 -19.84 -0.80
N LEU A 278 -8.18 -19.99 -0.17
CA LEU A 278 -6.93 -19.39 -0.62
C LEU A 278 -6.00 -20.41 -1.29
N ASP A 279 -6.50 -21.60 -1.60
CA ASP A 279 -5.71 -22.65 -2.24
C ASP A 279 -5.25 -22.19 -3.63
N GLY A 280 -3.93 -22.01 -3.78
CA GLY A 280 -3.33 -21.57 -5.06
C GLY A 280 -3.04 -20.07 -5.16
N ILE A 281 -3.18 -19.31 -4.08
CA ILE A 281 -2.77 -17.89 -3.99
C ILE A 281 -1.61 -17.77 -2.99
N GLY A 282 -0.56 -17.02 -3.32
CA GLY A 282 0.56 -16.75 -2.41
C GLY A 282 1.66 -17.81 -2.42
N GLY A 283 1.95 -18.37 -3.61
CA GLY A 283 2.87 -19.50 -3.80
C GLY A 283 4.34 -19.15 -4.06
N ASP A 284 4.68 -17.89 -4.37
CA ASP A 284 6.03 -17.49 -4.81
C ASP A 284 6.73 -16.50 -3.86
N ALA A 285 6.66 -16.75 -2.55
CA ALA A 285 7.62 -16.14 -1.63
C ALA A 285 8.96 -16.89 -1.77
N ASP A 286 9.77 -16.46 -2.75
CA ASP A 286 11.15 -16.91 -2.95
C ASP A 286 11.95 -16.79 -1.63
N PRO A 287 12.38 -17.92 -1.01
CA PRO A 287 13.11 -17.89 0.26
C PRO A 287 14.54 -17.32 0.11
N GLU A 288 15.03 -17.09 -1.11
CA GLU A 288 16.44 -16.74 -1.35
C GLU A 288 16.77 -15.24 -1.26
N ARG A 289 15.81 -14.37 -0.92
CA ARG A 289 16.08 -12.92 -0.76
C ARG A 289 16.75 -12.52 0.57
N SER A 290 17.30 -13.48 1.33
CA SER A 290 18.22 -13.22 2.44
C SER A 290 19.50 -14.09 2.32
N GLY A 291 20.43 -13.71 1.44
CA GLY A 291 21.70 -14.44 1.36
C GLY A 291 22.63 -14.04 0.22
N ALA A 292 22.96 -12.76 0.05
CA ALA A 292 24.12 -12.40 -0.76
C ALA A 292 25.36 -12.37 0.13
N GLY A 293 26.18 -13.43 0.05
CA GLY A 293 27.41 -13.51 0.84
C GLY A 293 28.31 -14.71 0.62
N THR A 294 28.43 -15.26 -0.60
CA THR A 294 29.68 -16.00 -0.95
C THR A 294 30.04 -15.85 -2.43
N ASP A 295 31.27 -15.40 -2.63
CA ASP A 295 32.03 -15.15 -3.85
C ASP A 295 32.13 -16.40 -4.77
N PRO A 296 32.05 -16.28 -6.12
CA PRO A 296 32.25 -17.42 -7.02
C PRO A 296 33.74 -17.60 -7.32
N GLY A 297 34.34 -18.61 -6.71
CA GLY A 297 35.64 -19.16 -7.11
C GLY A 297 35.48 -20.12 -8.29
N SER A 298 36.14 -19.79 -9.39
CA SER A 298 36.38 -20.63 -10.56
C SER A 298 37.01 -21.98 -10.21
N ASP A 299 36.61 -23.05 -10.90
CA ASP A 299 37.51 -23.76 -11.81
C ASP A 299 36.82 -24.91 -12.55
N THR A 300 37.31 -25.08 -13.77
CA THR A 300 36.81 -25.90 -14.87
C THR A 300 37.41 -27.30 -14.87
N ASP A 301 36.57 -28.26 -15.28
CA ASP A 301 36.86 -29.33 -16.26
C ASP A 301 37.38 -30.72 -15.83
N ALA A 302 36.92 -31.69 -16.63
CA ALA A 302 37.44 -33.02 -16.93
C ALA A 302 37.07 -34.24 -16.03
N GLY A 303 35.97 -34.92 -16.40
CA GLY A 303 36.07 -36.16 -17.20
C GLY A 303 36.40 -37.51 -16.54
N THR A 304 35.48 -38.46 -16.77
CA THR A 304 35.70 -39.88 -17.20
C THR A 304 35.18 -40.98 -16.27
N ASP A 305 34.37 -41.84 -16.89
CA ASP A 305 33.88 -43.15 -16.48
C ASP A 305 34.92 -44.08 -15.83
N THR A 306 34.51 -44.96 -14.90
CA THR A 306 34.41 -46.43 -15.11
C THR A 306 34.23 -47.25 -13.82
N VAL A 307 33.25 -48.15 -13.85
CA VAL A 307 33.30 -49.59 -13.47
C VAL A 307 33.53 -50.00 -11.98
N THR A 308 32.48 -50.57 -11.40
CA THR A 308 32.42 -51.58 -10.29
C THR A 308 33.14 -52.90 -10.67
N PRO A 309 33.68 -53.73 -9.75
CA PRO A 309 32.82 -54.59 -8.91
C PRO A 309 33.34 -55.09 -7.54
N GLU A 310 32.36 -55.45 -6.71
CA GLU A 310 32.21 -56.65 -5.84
C GLU A 310 33.40 -57.21 -5.03
N THR A 311 33.19 -57.49 -3.74
CA THR A 311 32.89 -58.84 -3.19
C THR A 311 33.08 -58.89 -1.66
N ASP A 312 32.12 -59.56 -0.97
CA ASP A 312 32.26 -60.60 0.07
C ASP A 312 33.19 -60.37 1.28
N ASP A 313 32.96 -60.85 2.51
CA ASP A 313 31.97 -61.71 3.15
C ASP A 313 32.38 -61.80 4.65
N SER A 314 31.46 -62.25 5.49
CA SER A 314 31.64 -63.11 6.66
C SER A 314 32.10 -62.58 8.04
N GLY A 315 31.38 -63.08 9.06
CA GLY A 315 31.89 -63.30 10.42
C GLY A 315 31.07 -62.67 11.56
N ALA A 316 29.85 -63.12 11.85
CA ALA A 316 29.55 -64.20 12.81
C ALA A 316 29.91 -63.94 14.31
N THR A 317 28.89 -63.50 15.05
CA THR A 317 28.31 -64.11 16.29
C THR A 317 29.05 -64.24 17.64
N THR A 318 28.38 -63.66 18.66
CA THR A 318 27.93 -64.19 19.98
C THR A 318 28.72 -64.04 21.29
N ARG A 319 27.94 -63.56 22.29
CA ARG A 319 27.85 -63.90 23.76
C ARG A 319 28.99 -63.38 24.62
N THR A 320 28.77 -62.76 25.79
CA THR A 320 27.89 -63.02 26.97
C THR A 320 27.64 -61.68 27.69
N GLY A 321 26.65 -61.38 28.55
CA GLY A 321 25.85 -62.16 29.51
C GLY A 321 26.19 -61.75 30.96
N GLY A 322 25.27 -61.08 31.67
CA GLY A 322 25.23 -60.95 33.16
C GLY A 322 25.36 -59.50 33.69
N THR A 323 24.28 -58.80 34.08
CA THR A 323 23.48 -58.80 35.34
C THR A 323 24.09 -58.10 36.57
N ARG A 324 23.37 -57.03 36.96
CA ARG A 324 22.85 -56.68 38.31
C ARG A 324 23.58 -55.68 39.24
N ASP A 325 22.72 -54.75 39.66
CA ASP A 325 22.51 -54.17 41.00
C ASP A 325 23.17 -52.85 41.42
N ALA A 326 22.33 -52.10 42.13
CA ALA A 326 22.39 -50.71 42.53
C ALA A 326 23.41 -50.42 43.63
N ASP A 327 23.86 -49.16 43.72
CA ASP A 327 23.84 -48.43 45.00
C ASP A 327 23.92 -46.91 44.82
N ALA A 328 23.34 -46.20 45.78
CA ALA A 328 23.26 -44.76 45.90
C ALA A 328 24.53 -44.15 46.53
N GLY A 329 24.82 -42.88 46.23
CA GLY A 329 25.89 -42.11 46.87
C GLY A 329 25.95 -40.66 46.39
N ASP A 330 25.40 -39.77 47.20
CA ASP A 330 25.35 -38.31 47.15
C ASP A 330 26.73 -37.61 46.92
N THR A 331 26.75 -36.50 46.17
CA THR A 331 27.44 -35.24 46.52
C THR A 331 27.24 -34.18 45.43
N GLY A 332 26.79 -32.99 45.85
CA GLY A 332 26.38 -31.90 44.97
C GLY A 332 27.49 -31.20 44.18
N ARG A 333 27.07 -30.44 43.16
CA ARG A 333 27.85 -29.31 42.62
C ARG A 333 26.96 -28.26 41.96
N SER A 334 27.18 -27.03 42.41
CA SER A 334 26.68 -25.75 41.92
C SER A 334 27.10 -25.43 40.47
N GLY A 335 26.18 -24.81 39.71
CA GLY A 335 26.49 -23.69 38.80
C GLY A 335 26.40 -23.96 37.27
N SER A 336 25.41 -23.36 36.60
CA SER A 336 25.61 -22.18 35.71
C SER A 336 24.29 -21.72 35.06
N ARG A 337 23.71 -20.62 35.58
CA ARG A 337 22.79 -19.73 34.86
C ARG A 337 23.64 -18.57 34.35
N THR A 338 24.16 -18.63 33.13
CA THR A 338 24.88 -17.48 32.52
C THR A 338 24.81 -17.42 30.99
N THR A 339 23.96 -18.22 30.34
CA THR A 339 23.87 -18.23 28.86
C THR A 339 22.70 -17.46 28.27
N SER A 340 21.67 -17.06 29.04
CA SER A 340 20.54 -16.28 28.46
C SER A 340 20.77 -14.76 28.46
N GLU A 341 21.37 -14.19 29.52
CA GLU A 341 21.56 -12.73 29.61
C GLU A 341 22.55 -12.17 28.59
N ARG A 342 23.48 -12.97 28.05
CA ARG A 342 24.42 -12.51 27.02
C ARG A 342 23.76 -12.42 25.64
N ASP A 343 22.84 -13.33 25.33
CA ASP A 343 22.15 -13.34 24.05
C ASP A 343 21.10 -12.21 23.99
N ASP A 344 20.47 -11.90 25.12
CA ASP A 344 19.54 -10.77 25.26
C ASP A 344 20.26 -9.41 25.09
N ILE A 345 21.46 -9.24 25.66
CA ILE A 345 22.27 -8.01 25.50
C ILE A 345 22.78 -7.85 24.07
N VAL A 346 23.16 -8.95 23.41
CA VAL A 346 23.61 -8.91 22.00
C VAL A 346 22.45 -8.57 21.08
N TRP A 347 21.25 -9.07 21.36
CA TRP A 347 20.02 -8.74 20.63
C TRP A 347 19.61 -7.27 20.82
N GLU A 348 19.61 -6.76 22.05
CA GLU A 348 19.30 -5.35 22.34
C GLU A 348 20.34 -4.39 21.75
N ALA A 349 21.63 -4.75 21.78
CA ALA A 349 22.68 -3.98 21.12
C ALA A 349 22.51 -3.95 19.60
N GLY A 350 22.08 -5.07 19.00
CA GLY A 350 21.72 -5.17 17.59
C GLY A 350 20.58 -4.22 17.23
N GLN A 351 19.50 -4.21 18.02
CA GLN A 351 18.36 -3.32 17.78
C GLN A 351 18.72 -1.83 17.93
N LEU A 352 19.57 -1.49 18.90
CA LEU A 352 20.06 -0.12 19.09
C LEU A 352 20.90 0.35 17.88
N VAL A 353 21.79 -0.50 17.36
CA VAL A 353 22.60 -0.20 16.18
C VAL A 353 21.72 -0.04 14.95
N THR A 354 20.76 -0.94 14.72
CA THR A 354 19.79 -0.83 13.61
C THR A 354 18.94 0.44 13.73
N TYR A 355 18.52 0.80 14.94
CA TYR A 355 17.78 2.04 15.19
C TYR A 355 18.62 3.29 14.90
N LEU A 356 19.88 3.32 15.35
CA LEU A 356 20.80 4.43 15.09
C LEU A 356 21.13 4.57 13.59
N ILE A 357 21.29 3.46 12.86
CA ILE A 357 21.42 3.45 11.40
C ILE A 357 20.14 4.01 10.74
N ARG A 358 18.95 3.61 11.21
CA ARG A 358 17.65 4.08 10.68
C ARG A 358 17.42 5.58 10.92
N VAL A 359 17.80 6.09 12.08
CA VAL A 359 17.74 7.52 12.43
C VAL A 359 18.77 8.31 11.63
N GLY A 360 19.99 7.79 11.49
CA GLY A 360 21.05 8.37 10.65
C GLY A 360 20.63 8.45 9.18
N TYR A 361 20.04 7.39 8.64
CA TYR A 361 19.56 7.33 7.26
C TYR A 361 18.39 8.28 7.00
N ARG A 362 17.43 8.41 7.94
CA ARG A 362 16.35 9.42 7.87
C ARG A 362 16.89 10.85 7.93
N GLY A 363 17.87 11.12 8.79
CA GLY A 363 18.55 12.41 8.87
C GLY A 363 19.30 12.76 7.59
N PHE A 364 20.04 11.79 7.05
CA PHE A 364 20.77 11.88 5.79
C PHE A 364 19.85 12.11 4.59
N ARG A 365 18.72 11.38 4.49
CA ARG A 365 17.73 11.58 3.41
C ARG A 365 17.06 12.95 3.47
N THR A 366 16.82 13.45 4.67
CA THR A 366 16.28 14.81 4.89
C THR A 366 17.30 15.88 4.49
N ALA A 367 18.58 15.66 4.77
CA ALA A 367 19.67 16.52 4.32
C ALA A 367 19.83 16.50 2.79
N LEU A 368 19.78 15.32 2.15
CA LEU A 368 19.84 15.17 0.69
C LEU A 368 18.67 15.85 -0.03
N ARG A 369 17.46 15.78 0.56
CA ARG A 369 16.26 16.48 0.08
C ARG A 369 16.38 18.00 0.20
N ARG A 370 17.04 18.50 1.25
CA ARG A 370 17.33 19.94 1.40
C ARG A 370 18.43 20.41 0.43
N LEU A 371 19.44 19.58 0.17
CA LEU A 371 20.47 19.88 -0.82
C LEU A 371 19.89 19.89 -2.25
N SER A 372 19.11 18.89 -2.65
CA SER A 372 18.47 18.85 -3.97
C SER A 372 17.47 20.00 -4.19
N ALA A 373 16.71 20.39 -3.16
CA ALA A 373 15.84 21.57 -3.22
C ALA A 373 16.62 22.89 -3.34
N THR A 374 17.84 22.95 -2.82
CA THR A 374 18.72 24.13 -2.93
C THR A 374 19.40 24.18 -4.29
N THR A 375 19.86 23.03 -4.81
CA THR A 375 20.44 22.90 -6.15
C THR A 375 19.41 23.25 -7.23
N ALA A 376 18.17 22.76 -7.12
CA ALA A 376 17.10 23.08 -8.08
C ALA A 376 16.71 24.58 -8.10
N ARG A 377 16.81 25.28 -6.95
CA ARG A 377 16.57 26.73 -6.87
C ARG A 377 17.71 27.55 -7.48
N THR A 378 18.95 27.07 -7.38
CA THR A 378 20.12 27.72 -8.00
C THR A 378 20.14 27.49 -9.51
N THR A 379 19.82 26.29 -9.99
CA THR A 379 19.77 25.99 -11.44
C THR A 379 18.64 26.75 -12.14
N ARG A 380 17.49 26.97 -11.48
CA ARG A 380 16.42 27.82 -12.04
C ARG A 380 16.77 29.30 -12.08
N ARG A 381 17.49 29.84 -11.08
CA ARG A 381 17.94 31.24 -11.10
C ARG A 381 19.03 31.51 -12.14
N VAL A 382 19.92 30.56 -12.37
CA VAL A 382 20.97 30.68 -13.41
C VAL A 382 20.37 30.52 -14.82
N GLY A 383 19.39 29.62 -15.01
CA GLY A 383 18.70 29.44 -16.29
C GLY A 383 17.79 30.61 -16.69
N THR A 384 17.15 31.29 -15.74
CA THR A 384 16.37 32.51 -16.04
C THR A 384 17.24 33.75 -16.23
N ALA A 385 18.44 33.80 -15.62
CA ALA A 385 19.39 34.89 -15.85
C ALA A 385 20.07 34.81 -17.23
N THR A 386 20.23 33.60 -17.80
CA THR A 386 20.79 33.41 -19.15
C THR A 386 19.76 33.63 -20.27
N ALA A 387 18.48 33.38 -20.02
CA ALA A 387 17.42 33.63 -21.00
C ALA A 387 16.98 35.12 -21.10
N ALA A 388 17.23 35.92 -20.04
CA ALA A 388 16.88 37.34 -19.99
C ALA A 388 18.05 38.29 -20.32
N GLY A 389 19.27 37.77 -20.51
CA GLY A 389 20.51 38.55 -20.67
C GLY A 389 20.99 38.79 -22.10
N LEU A 390 20.19 38.49 -23.13
CA LEU A 390 20.53 38.81 -24.52
C LEU A 390 19.81 40.09 -24.98
N ARG A 391 20.13 41.21 -24.32
CA ARG A 391 20.25 42.55 -24.91
C ARG A 391 20.73 43.56 -23.86
N SER A 392 21.75 44.33 -24.28
CA SER A 392 22.38 45.53 -23.71
C SER A 392 23.23 45.42 -22.43
N ASP A 393 24.55 45.60 -22.65
CA ASP A 393 25.57 46.31 -21.86
C ASP A 393 25.39 46.40 -20.34
N ASP A 394 26.20 45.63 -19.59
CA ASP A 394 27.15 46.20 -18.62
C ASP A 394 28.19 45.17 -18.14
N ASP A 395 29.38 45.67 -17.88
CA ASP A 395 30.62 44.94 -17.62
C ASP A 395 30.65 44.35 -16.19
N ARG A 396 30.27 43.08 -15.98
CA ARG A 396 30.61 42.32 -14.75
C ARG A 396 30.89 40.85 -15.03
N ARG A 397 32.17 40.49 -15.10
CA ARG A 397 32.66 39.11 -15.05
C ARG A 397 32.28 38.47 -13.70
N VAL A 398 31.39 37.47 -13.71
CA VAL A 398 31.26 36.54 -12.59
C VAL A 398 32.44 35.58 -12.65
N SER A 399 33.50 35.92 -11.92
CA SER A 399 34.62 35.02 -11.65
C SER A 399 34.18 33.99 -10.62
N THR A 400 33.95 32.75 -11.05
CA THR A 400 33.81 31.62 -10.13
C THR A 400 35.17 31.41 -9.47
N ASP A 401 35.28 31.75 -8.18
CA ASP A 401 36.52 31.63 -7.42
C ASP A 401 36.96 30.15 -7.40
N PRO A 402 38.16 29.80 -7.91
CA PRO A 402 38.67 28.43 -7.92
C PRO A 402 38.63 27.77 -6.54
N GLN A 403 38.73 28.55 -5.46
CA GLN A 403 38.66 28.04 -4.09
C GLN A 403 37.29 27.46 -3.74
N VAL A 404 36.22 27.99 -4.32
CA VAL A 404 34.84 27.51 -4.09
C VAL A 404 34.60 26.18 -4.80
N VAL A 405 35.19 25.98 -5.99
CA VAL A 405 35.10 24.72 -6.74
C VAL A 405 35.89 23.61 -6.04
N VAL A 406 37.08 23.94 -5.51
CA VAL A 406 37.90 23.00 -4.74
C VAL A 406 37.20 22.59 -3.44
N LEU A 407 36.55 23.52 -2.74
CA LEU A 407 35.79 23.22 -1.53
C LEU A 407 34.62 22.27 -1.81
N LEU A 408 33.90 22.46 -2.92
CA LEU A 408 32.81 21.58 -3.36
C LEU A 408 33.31 20.17 -3.69
N LEU A 409 34.46 20.04 -4.36
CA LEU A 409 35.06 18.75 -4.67
C LEU A 409 35.52 18.00 -3.42
N LEU A 410 36.05 18.70 -2.42
CA LEU A 410 36.44 18.10 -1.14
C LEU A 410 35.23 17.60 -0.33
N VAL A 411 34.11 18.33 -0.37
CA VAL A 411 32.86 17.88 0.28
C VAL A 411 32.30 16.64 -0.40
N VAL A 412 32.30 16.58 -1.73
CA VAL A 412 31.86 15.39 -2.47
C VAL A 412 32.79 14.19 -2.18
N LEU A 413 34.10 14.41 -2.15
CA LEU A 413 35.07 13.35 -1.82
C LEU A 413 34.87 12.82 -0.39
N ALA A 414 34.61 13.69 0.58
CA ALA A 414 34.35 13.28 1.96
C ALA A 414 33.05 12.45 2.10
N ILE A 415 32.02 12.77 1.30
CA ILE A 415 30.77 12.00 1.26
C ILE A 415 31.02 10.62 0.63
N VAL A 416 31.78 10.55 -0.47
CA VAL A 416 32.08 9.27 -1.15
C VAL A 416 32.94 8.37 -0.27
N VAL A 417 33.96 8.92 0.41
CA VAL A 417 34.82 8.16 1.32
C VAL A 417 34.06 7.73 2.59
N GLY A 418 33.16 8.57 3.10
CA GLY A 418 32.31 8.24 4.25
C GLY A 418 31.29 7.12 3.97
N VAL A 419 30.88 6.94 2.72
CA VAL A 419 29.99 5.84 2.27
C VAL A 419 30.75 4.51 2.10
N TRP A 420 32.07 4.54 1.97
CA TRP A 420 32.90 3.34 1.78
C TRP A 420 33.51 2.78 3.08
N LEU A 421 33.38 3.51 4.20
CA LEU A 421 33.95 3.16 5.50
C LEU A 421 32.88 2.79 6.56
N VAL A 422 31.62 2.66 6.15
CA VAL A 422 30.48 2.15 6.93
C VAL A 422 29.82 1.07 6.10
#